data_AF-A0A0N0T8J2-F1
#
_entry.id   AF-A0A0N0T8J2-F1
#
_cell.length_a   1.000
_cell.length_b   1.000
_cell.length_c   1.000
_cell.angle_alpha   90.00
_cell.angle_beta   90.00
_cell.angle_gamma   90.00
#
_symmetry.space_group_name_H-M   'P 1'
#
loop_
_entity.id
_entity.type
_entity.pdbx_description
1 polymer ?
#
loop_
_entity_poly.entity_id
_entity_poly.type
_entity_poly.pdbx_seq_one_letter_code
_entity_poly.pdbx_strand_id
1 'polypeptide(L)'
;MSATRSEWCGVDPVISVRDLWKVFGSKASQVVASPELKSLSRSELMDRTGAVAAVRGVGFDVAPGEMFVVMGLSGSGKSTLVRCLTRLVEPTAGTITFEGENILDADQKRLRDLRRNKFSMVFQHFGLLPHRSVVDNVGYGLEIRGVPRAKRARRSQEVIDLVGLTGYEKSYPDQLSGGMQQRVGLARALAGDPDVLFFDEPFSALDPLIRRDMQSEVIRLHREVGKTMVFITHDLSEALKLGDRILIMRDGQVVQVGTGDELVGAPADDYVRDFVRDVPRSHVLTLKWIMRPPTPDDALDGPELGPDTVVREAIRSVLGADRPVKVVRDGELLGVVADEEILGVVAGEA
;
A
#
# COMPACT_ATOMS: atom_id res chain seq x y z
N MET A 1 5.01 -15.11 1.92
CA MET A 1 5.97 -14.58 2.90
C MET A 1 5.89 -13.07 2.77
N SER A 2 5.02 -12.44 3.56
CA SER A 2 5.00 -10.98 3.74
C SER A 2 6.13 -10.64 4.69
N ALA A 3 6.87 -9.58 4.40
CA ALA A 3 8.02 -9.19 5.18
C ALA A 3 7.57 -8.80 6.59
N THR A 4 8.15 -9.42 7.61
CA THR A 4 7.73 -9.18 9.00
C THR A 4 8.24 -7.82 9.47
N ARG A 5 7.56 -7.20 10.44
CA ARG A 5 7.95 -5.90 11.04
C ARG A 5 9.43 -5.85 11.51
N SER A 6 10.03 -7.01 11.74
CA SER A 6 11.45 -7.18 12.11
C SER A 6 12.42 -6.86 10.95
N GLU A 7 12.07 -7.15 9.69
CA GLU A 7 12.95 -6.91 8.53
C GLU A 7 13.09 -5.42 8.17
N TRP A 8 12.17 -4.59 8.66
CA TRP A 8 12.15 -3.15 8.41
C TRP A 8 12.81 -2.32 9.52
N CYS A 9 13.21 -2.96 10.63
CA CYS A 9 13.84 -2.27 11.75
C CYS A 9 15.33 -2.03 11.43
N GLY A 10 15.71 -0.78 11.19
CA GLY A 10 17.10 -0.38 10.89
C GLY A 10 17.42 -0.22 9.39
N VAL A 11 16.43 -0.32 8.50
CA VAL A 11 16.58 0.00 7.08
C VAL A 11 16.18 1.46 6.85
N ASP A 12 17.03 2.21 6.15
CA ASP A 12 16.71 3.60 5.78
C ASP A 12 15.47 3.63 4.87
N PRO A 13 14.46 4.47 5.18
CA PRO A 13 13.24 4.52 4.40
C PRO A 13 13.49 5.12 3.01
N VAL A 14 12.85 4.54 1.99
CA VAL A 14 12.89 5.09 0.63
C VAL A 14 12.04 6.35 0.53
N ILE A 15 10.94 6.44 1.28
CA ILE A 15 10.12 7.65 1.44
C ILE A 15 9.92 7.90 2.93
N SER A 16 10.21 9.12 3.37
CA SER A 16 9.91 9.57 4.73
C SER A 16 9.15 10.89 4.70
N VAL A 17 8.01 10.92 5.40
CA VAL A 17 7.09 12.06 5.47
C VAL A 17 7.00 12.55 6.90
N ARG A 18 7.12 13.86 7.11
CA ARG A 18 7.08 14.48 8.45
C ARG A 18 6.22 15.73 8.45
N ASP A 19 5.30 15.83 9.41
CA ASP A 19 4.35 16.93 9.62
C ASP A 19 3.77 17.48 8.30
N LEU A 20 3.33 16.60 7.40
CA LEU A 20 2.86 17.01 6.09
C LEU A 20 1.47 17.63 6.18
N TRP A 21 1.32 18.82 5.60
CA TRP A 21 0.05 19.52 5.49
C TRP A 21 -0.28 19.83 4.04
N LYS A 22 -1.56 19.68 3.69
CA LYS A 22 -2.13 20.26 2.48
C LYS A 22 -3.47 20.91 2.82
N VAL A 23 -3.50 22.23 2.70
CA VAL A 23 -4.69 23.05 2.88
C VAL A 23 -5.05 23.71 1.55
N PHE A 24 -6.31 23.58 1.14
CA PHE A 24 -6.90 24.27 0.00
C PHE A 24 -7.63 25.52 0.47
N GLY A 25 -7.57 26.59 -0.31
CA GLY A 25 -8.20 27.87 0.00
C GLY A 25 -7.19 29.01 0.18
N SER A 26 -7.68 30.25 0.12
CA SER A 26 -6.85 31.46 0.16
C SER A 26 -6.11 31.66 1.48
N LYS A 27 -6.61 31.09 2.59
CA LYS A 27 -6.01 31.17 3.93
C LYS A 27 -5.10 29.99 4.28
N ALA A 28 -4.69 29.16 3.32
CA ALA A 28 -3.91 27.94 3.55
C ALA A 28 -2.67 28.16 4.43
N SER A 29 -1.87 29.19 4.14
CA SER A 29 -0.66 29.52 4.92
C SER A 29 -0.97 29.95 6.36
N GLN A 30 -2.10 30.64 6.58
CA GLN A 30 -2.52 31.05 7.94
C GLN A 30 -2.91 29.83 8.77
N VAL A 31 -3.59 28.85 8.16
CA VAL A 31 -3.99 27.61 8.83
C VAL A 31 -2.76 26.87 9.36
N VAL A 32 -1.72 26.68 8.53
CA VAL A 32 -0.53 25.94 8.96
C VAL A 32 0.36 26.72 9.95
N ALA A 33 0.26 28.04 9.98
CA ALA A 33 1.01 28.90 10.91
C ALA A 33 0.34 29.05 12.29
N SER A 34 -0.96 28.76 12.41
CA SER A 34 -1.71 28.94 13.66
C SER A 34 -1.99 27.61 14.37
N PRO A 35 -1.46 27.39 15.59
CA PRO A 35 -1.81 26.23 16.40
C PRO A 35 -3.32 26.09 16.65
N GLU A 36 -4.00 27.23 16.86
CA GLU A 36 -5.44 27.28 17.08
C GLU A 36 -6.22 26.77 15.85
N LEU A 37 -5.83 27.19 14.64
CA LEU A 37 -6.49 26.73 13.42
C LEU A 37 -6.16 25.27 13.11
N LYS A 38 -4.95 24.80 13.45
CA LYS A 38 -4.54 23.41 13.27
C LYS A 38 -5.37 22.44 14.11
N SER A 39 -5.83 22.84 15.29
CA SER A 39 -6.61 21.99 16.20
C SER A 39 -8.10 21.90 15.88
N LEU A 40 -8.63 22.75 15.00
CA LEU A 40 -10.06 22.79 14.68
C LEU A 40 -10.54 21.52 13.98
N SER A 41 -11.80 21.14 14.19
CA SER A 41 -12.43 20.14 13.34
C SER A 41 -12.50 20.61 11.88
N ARG A 42 -12.78 19.68 10.96
CA ARG A 42 -12.92 20.00 9.53
C ARG A 42 -14.03 21.03 9.29
N SER A 43 -15.16 20.92 9.99
CA SER A 43 -16.29 21.85 9.85
C SER A 43 -15.92 23.24 10.37
N GLU A 44 -15.40 23.32 11.59
CA GLU A 44 -15.04 24.61 12.20
C GLU A 44 -13.96 25.35 11.40
N LEU A 45 -12.99 24.62 10.85
CA LEU A 45 -11.97 25.20 10.00
C LEU A 45 -12.61 25.81 8.73
N MET A 46 -13.51 25.07 8.09
CA MET A 46 -14.24 25.56 6.92
C MET A 46 -15.07 26.80 7.27
N ASP A 47 -15.83 26.77 8.36
CA ASP A 47 -16.72 27.88 8.75
C ASP A 47 -15.93 29.16 9.07
N ARG A 48 -14.76 29.04 9.72
CA ARG A 48 -13.93 30.18 10.12
C ARG A 48 -13.07 30.74 8.98
N THR A 49 -12.60 29.89 8.08
CA THR A 49 -11.55 30.26 7.11
C THR A 49 -11.93 30.08 5.65
N GLY A 50 -12.96 29.29 5.36
CA GLY A 50 -13.29 28.81 4.02
C GLY A 50 -12.25 27.83 3.45
N ALA A 51 -11.35 27.31 4.28
CA ALA A 51 -10.26 26.44 3.86
C ALA A 51 -10.54 24.97 4.18
N VAL A 52 -10.02 24.08 3.34
CA VAL A 52 -10.13 22.62 3.51
C VAL A 52 -8.74 22.03 3.74
N ALA A 53 -8.48 21.55 4.95
CA ALA A 53 -7.27 20.81 5.26
C ALA A 53 -7.45 19.33 4.87
N ALA A 54 -6.94 18.96 3.70
CA ALA A 54 -7.06 17.61 3.14
C ALA A 54 -5.98 16.65 3.68
N VAL A 55 -4.82 17.17 4.09
CA VAL A 55 -3.75 16.43 4.77
C VAL A 55 -3.33 17.27 5.96
N ARG A 56 -3.25 16.66 7.15
CA ARG A 56 -3.12 17.35 8.45
C ARG A 56 -2.07 16.67 9.31
N GLY A 57 -0.84 17.21 9.29
CA GLY A 57 0.25 16.75 10.15
C GLY A 57 0.60 15.27 9.95
N VAL A 58 0.50 14.78 8.71
CA VAL A 58 0.72 13.36 8.41
C VAL A 58 2.22 13.05 8.48
N GLY A 59 2.57 11.93 9.12
CA GLY A 59 3.93 11.40 9.15
C GLY A 59 3.95 9.89 9.09
N PHE A 60 4.85 9.33 8.28
CA PHE A 60 5.10 7.90 8.12
C PHE A 60 6.39 7.67 7.33
N ASP A 61 6.84 6.41 7.35
CA ASP A 61 7.98 5.91 6.59
C ASP A 61 7.54 4.72 5.74
N VAL A 62 8.07 4.69 4.51
CA VAL A 62 7.95 3.59 3.55
C VAL A 62 9.33 3.02 3.30
N ALA A 63 9.47 1.72 3.46
CA ALA A 63 10.72 1.01 3.30
C ALA A 63 10.96 0.55 1.85
N PRO A 64 12.23 0.28 1.46
CA PRO A 64 12.57 -0.21 0.13
C PRO A 64 11.90 -1.57 -0.17
N GLY A 65 11.21 -1.71 -1.30
CA GLY A 65 10.49 -2.94 -1.66
C GLY A 65 9.20 -3.19 -0.88
N GLU A 66 8.75 -2.28 -0.01
CA GLU A 66 7.49 -2.43 0.73
C GLU A 66 6.27 -2.20 -0.17
N MET A 67 5.21 -3.01 -0.01
CA MET A 67 3.87 -2.65 -0.47
C MET A 67 3.12 -1.91 0.64
N PHE A 68 3.23 -0.58 0.64
CA PHE A 68 2.62 0.30 1.64
C PHE A 68 1.25 0.79 1.18
N VAL A 69 0.20 0.43 1.92
CA VAL A 69 -1.19 0.77 1.57
C VAL A 69 -1.66 1.98 2.37
N VAL A 70 -2.29 2.95 1.71
CA VAL A 70 -3.01 4.07 2.32
C VAL A 70 -4.51 3.81 2.15
N MET A 71 -5.19 3.61 3.27
CA MET A 71 -6.61 3.28 3.35
C MET A 71 -7.41 4.40 4.05
N GLY A 72 -8.71 4.46 3.78
CA GLY A 72 -9.66 5.33 4.46
C GLY A 72 -10.88 5.62 3.59
N LEU A 73 -11.92 6.20 4.17
CA LEU A 73 -13.14 6.53 3.44
C LEU A 73 -12.91 7.60 2.35
N SER A 74 -13.90 7.77 1.47
CA SER A 74 -13.91 8.88 0.52
C SER A 74 -13.77 10.22 1.26
N GLY A 75 -12.95 11.12 0.72
CA GLY A 75 -12.72 12.44 1.32
C GLY A 75 -11.80 12.46 2.55
N SER A 76 -11.14 11.35 2.90
CA SER A 76 -10.18 11.31 4.03
C SER A 76 -8.79 11.89 3.71
N GLY A 77 -8.50 12.23 2.45
CA GLY A 77 -7.24 12.88 2.05
C GLY A 77 -6.25 12.01 1.26
N LYS A 78 -6.50 10.70 1.09
CA LYS A 78 -5.58 9.72 0.48
C LYS A 78 -4.98 10.14 -0.87
N SER A 79 -5.83 10.43 -1.87
CA SER A 79 -5.36 10.84 -3.20
C SER A 79 -4.62 12.18 -3.16
N THR A 80 -4.98 13.06 -2.21
CA THR A 80 -4.23 14.32 -2.01
C THR A 80 -2.84 14.03 -1.44
N LEU A 81 -2.73 13.11 -0.49
CA LEU A 81 -1.47 12.67 0.10
C LEU A 81 -0.52 12.12 -0.99
N VAL A 82 -0.96 11.15 -1.80
CA VAL A 82 -0.10 10.59 -2.87
C VAL A 82 0.28 11.63 -3.93
N ARG A 83 -0.63 12.55 -4.26
CA ARG A 83 -0.29 13.67 -5.17
C ARG A 83 0.69 14.66 -4.55
N CYS A 84 0.74 14.77 -3.23
CA CYS A 84 1.78 15.52 -2.52
C CYS A 84 3.14 14.79 -2.60
N LEU A 85 3.17 13.46 -2.45
CA LEU A 85 4.40 12.66 -2.59
C LEU A 85 5.06 12.82 -3.96
N THR A 86 4.26 12.98 -5.01
CA THR A 86 4.76 13.24 -6.38
C THR A 86 4.86 14.73 -6.72
N ARG A 87 4.52 15.62 -5.77
CA ARG A 87 4.32 17.08 -5.93
C ARG A 87 3.41 17.50 -7.09
N LEU A 88 2.53 16.61 -7.56
CA LEU A 88 1.46 16.99 -8.50
C LEU A 88 0.48 17.97 -7.84
N VAL A 89 0.36 17.87 -6.53
CA VAL A 89 -0.22 18.89 -5.66
C VAL A 89 0.88 19.36 -4.73
N GLU A 90 1.16 20.66 -4.71
CA GLU A 90 2.18 21.21 -3.81
C GLU A 90 1.67 21.20 -2.36
N PRO A 91 2.44 20.62 -1.40
CA PRO A 91 2.13 20.70 0.02
C PRO A 91 2.08 22.15 0.51
N THR A 92 1.35 22.37 1.60
CA THR A 92 1.30 23.67 2.28
C THR A 92 2.41 23.79 3.33
N ALA A 93 2.76 22.69 4.00
CA ALA A 93 3.86 22.63 4.97
C ALA A 93 4.33 21.17 5.16
N GLY A 94 5.42 20.99 5.88
CA GLY A 94 6.01 19.69 6.21
C GLY A 94 7.23 19.35 5.38
N THR A 95 7.61 18.08 5.40
CA THR A 95 8.80 17.58 4.69
C THR A 95 8.49 16.23 4.06
N ILE A 96 8.99 16.03 2.84
CA ILE A 96 8.95 14.76 2.14
C ILE A 96 10.37 14.47 1.68
N THR A 97 10.93 13.35 2.12
CA THR A 97 12.25 12.88 1.71
C THR A 97 12.10 11.63 0.85
N PHE A 98 12.90 11.54 -0.20
CA PHE A 98 13.02 10.37 -1.06
C PHE A 98 14.50 9.99 -1.16
N GLU A 99 14.87 8.76 -0.76
CA GLU A 99 16.27 8.30 -0.70
C GLU A 99 17.18 9.30 0.04
N GLY A 100 16.67 9.92 1.12
CA GLY A 100 17.37 10.94 1.91
C GLY A 100 17.33 12.37 1.36
N GLU A 101 16.88 12.60 0.12
CA GLU A 101 16.74 13.94 -0.48
C GLU A 101 15.38 14.55 -0.14
N ASN A 102 15.35 15.76 0.43
CA ASN A 102 14.10 16.52 0.58
C ASN A 102 13.57 16.98 -0.79
N ILE A 103 12.49 16.38 -1.25
CA ILE A 103 11.94 16.66 -2.58
C ILE A 103 11.23 18.01 -2.67
N LEU A 104 10.95 18.67 -1.54
CA LEU A 104 10.34 20.00 -1.54
C LEU A 104 11.35 21.09 -1.94
N ASP A 105 12.64 20.83 -1.71
CA ASP A 105 13.74 21.74 -2.09
C ASP A 105 14.15 21.55 -3.57
N ALA A 106 13.67 20.47 -4.21
CA ALA A 106 13.95 20.19 -5.60
C ALA A 106 13.38 21.28 -6.52
N ASP A 107 14.25 21.82 -7.37
CA ASP A 107 13.83 22.73 -8.43
C ASP A 107 12.98 22.03 -9.50
N GLN A 108 12.44 22.79 -10.45
CA GLN A 108 11.60 22.25 -11.51
C GLN A 108 12.32 21.22 -12.41
N LYS A 109 13.65 21.30 -12.53
CA LYS A 109 14.43 20.36 -13.35
C LYS A 109 14.60 19.03 -12.61
N ARG A 110 15.01 19.06 -11.34
CA ARG A 110 15.15 17.88 -10.48
C ARG A 110 13.81 17.20 -10.26
N LEU A 111 12.73 17.96 -10.05
CA LEU A 111 11.40 17.38 -9.92
C LEU A 111 10.94 16.63 -11.19
N ARG A 112 11.24 17.18 -12.37
CA ARG A 112 10.99 16.47 -13.64
C ARG A 112 11.84 15.21 -13.79
N ASP A 113 13.08 15.23 -13.32
CA ASP A 113 13.96 14.08 -13.34
C ASP A 113 13.46 12.95 -12.42
N LEU A 114 13.07 13.29 -11.18
CA LEU A 114 12.43 12.36 -10.24
C LEU A 114 11.17 11.71 -10.86
N ARG A 115 10.26 12.52 -11.41
CA ARG A 115 9.04 12.01 -12.07
C ARG A 115 9.31 11.21 -13.33
N ARG A 116 10.43 11.47 -13.99
CA ARG A 116 10.81 10.74 -15.20
C ARG A 116 11.42 9.42 -14.83
N ASN A 117 12.34 9.34 -13.87
CA ASN A 117 13.22 8.19 -13.67
C ASN A 117 12.97 7.41 -12.38
N LYS A 118 12.50 8.06 -11.33
CA LYS A 118 12.39 7.47 -9.98
C LYS A 118 10.95 7.10 -9.62
N PHE A 119 9.98 7.87 -10.10
CA PHE A 119 8.56 7.67 -9.78
C PHE A 119 7.77 7.23 -10.99
N SER A 120 6.70 6.48 -10.72
CA SER A 120 5.65 6.23 -11.70
C SER A 120 4.29 6.21 -11.02
N MET A 121 3.24 6.57 -11.77
CA MET A 121 1.89 6.67 -11.23
C MET A 121 0.90 5.89 -12.10
N VAL A 122 0.06 5.11 -11.42
CA VAL A 122 -1.07 4.37 -11.98
C VAL A 122 -2.34 5.00 -11.43
N PHE A 123 -3.16 5.55 -12.32
CA PHE A 123 -4.34 6.34 -11.97
C PHE A 123 -5.61 5.47 -11.90
N GLN A 124 -6.62 5.98 -11.20
CA GLN A 124 -7.96 5.41 -11.10
C GLN A 124 -8.64 5.20 -12.46
N HIS A 125 -8.61 6.22 -13.30
CA HIS A 125 -8.95 6.09 -14.71
C HIS A 125 -7.65 5.81 -15.46
N PHE A 126 -7.61 4.74 -16.25
CA PHE A 126 -6.41 4.13 -16.87
C PHE A 126 -5.38 5.13 -17.43
N GLY A 127 -5.83 6.33 -17.82
CA GLY A 127 -4.99 7.44 -18.22
C GLY A 127 -4.24 7.13 -19.52
N LEU A 128 -4.76 6.20 -20.31
CA LEU A 128 -4.20 5.79 -21.59
C LEU A 128 -4.45 6.88 -22.63
N LEU A 129 -3.53 6.98 -23.58
CA LEU A 129 -3.64 7.87 -24.73
C LEU A 129 -4.48 7.13 -25.79
N PRO A 130 -5.74 7.55 -26.05
CA PRO A 130 -6.67 6.79 -26.89
C PRO A 130 -6.25 6.73 -28.36
N HIS A 131 -5.47 7.71 -28.80
CA HIS A 131 -4.95 7.83 -30.17
C HIS A 131 -3.61 7.11 -30.36
N ARG A 132 -3.17 6.30 -29.39
CA ARG A 132 -1.91 5.54 -29.44
C ARG A 132 -2.18 4.06 -29.19
N SER A 133 -1.40 3.21 -29.84
CA SER A 133 -1.44 1.76 -29.62
C SER A 133 -0.96 1.37 -28.21
N VAL A 134 -1.15 0.12 -27.81
CA VAL A 134 -0.61 -0.42 -26.54
C VAL A 134 0.90 -0.22 -26.44
N VAL A 135 1.66 -0.61 -27.46
CA VAL A 135 3.14 -0.51 -27.44
C VAL A 135 3.62 0.94 -27.34
N ASP A 136 2.89 1.87 -27.96
CA ASP A 136 3.19 3.31 -27.89
C ASP A 136 2.79 3.91 -26.54
N ASN A 137 1.69 3.44 -25.93
CA ASN A 137 1.31 3.81 -24.57
C ASN A 137 2.36 3.36 -23.57
N VAL A 138 2.79 2.09 -23.64
CA VAL A 138 3.82 1.53 -22.76
C VAL A 138 5.15 2.27 -22.95
N GLY A 139 5.53 2.57 -24.19
CA GLY A 139 6.78 3.24 -24.51
C GLY A 139 6.78 4.75 -24.30
N TYR A 140 5.64 5.36 -23.94
CA TYR A 140 5.47 6.81 -23.89
C TYR A 140 6.45 7.50 -22.94
N GLY A 141 6.64 6.96 -21.72
CA GLY A 141 7.59 7.52 -20.75
C GLY A 141 9.02 7.54 -21.29
N LEU A 142 9.43 6.49 -22.01
CA LEU A 142 10.75 6.38 -22.63
C LEU A 142 10.91 7.33 -23.82
N GLU A 143 9.86 7.55 -24.60
CA GLU A 143 9.83 8.57 -25.66
C GLU A 143 10.08 9.97 -25.09
N ILE A 144 9.41 10.33 -23.98
CA ILE A 144 9.59 11.63 -23.31
C ILE A 144 11.01 11.78 -22.72
N ARG A 145 11.66 10.67 -22.33
CA ARG A 145 13.07 10.64 -21.93
C ARG A 145 14.05 10.73 -23.10
N GLY A 146 13.58 10.69 -24.35
CA GLY A 146 14.42 10.73 -25.55
C GLY A 146 15.08 9.38 -25.89
N VAL A 147 14.57 8.26 -25.37
CA VAL A 147 15.11 6.93 -25.67
C VAL A 147 14.87 6.58 -27.16
N PRO A 148 15.90 6.09 -27.88
CA PRO A 148 15.77 5.73 -29.29
C PRO A 148 14.64 4.73 -29.56
N ARG A 149 13.97 4.87 -30.71
CA ARG A 149 12.76 4.10 -31.08
C ARG A 149 12.94 2.59 -30.94
N ALA A 150 14.07 2.04 -31.39
CA ALA A 150 14.34 0.61 -31.29
C ALA A 150 14.45 0.13 -29.83
N LYS A 151 15.12 0.90 -28.96
CA LYS A 151 15.28 0.57 -27.54
C LYS A 151 13.96 0.64 -26.78
N ARG A 152 13.16 1.70 -27.02
CA ARG A 152 11.84 1.81 -26.38
C ARG A 152 10.88 0.73 -26.86
N ALA A 153 10.86 0.37 -28.14
CA ALA A 153 9.99 -0.69 -28.66
C ALA A 153 10.33 -2.06 -28.03
N ARG A 154 11.63 -2.38 -27.91
CA ARG A 154 12.09 -3.58 -27.22
C ARG A 154 11.65 -3.59 -25.75
N ARG A 155 11.90 -2.51 -25.01
CA ARG A 155 11.50 -2.41 -23.60
C ARG A 155 9.98 -2.49 -23.43
N SER A 156 9.22 -1.85 -24.31
CA SER A 156 7.76 -1.97 -24.30
C SER A 156 7.32 -3.41 -24.49
N GLN A 157 7.93 -4.16 -25.42
CA GLN A 157 7.59 -5.57 -25.65
C GLN A 157 7.88 -6.42 -24.41
N GLU A 158 9.08 -6.29 -23.82
CA GLU A 158 9.46 -7.03 -22.60
C GLU A 158 8.42 -6.86 -21.48
N VAL A 159 7.90 -5.65 -21.31
CA VAL A 159 6.90 -5.35 -20.26
C VAL A 159 5.49 -5.76 -20.67
N ILE A 160 5.14 -5.68 -21.96
CA ILE A 160 3.87 -6.21 -22.50
C ILE A 160 3.78 -7.72 -22.25
N ASP A 161 4.86 -8.44 -22.50
CA ASP A 161 4.95 -9.88 -22.25
C ASP A 161 4.83 -10.17 -20.75
N LEU A 162 5.51 -9.37 -19.91
CA LEU A 162 5.46 -9.49 -18.45
C LEU A 162 4.04 -9.35 -17.88
N VAL A 163 3.21 -8.44 -18.43
CA VAL A 163 1.82 -8.25 -17.99
C VAL A 163 0.81 -9.14 -18.75
N GLY A 164 1.29 -10.04 -19.61
CA GLY A 164 0.45 -10.97 -20.37
C GLY A 164 -0.45 -10.30 -21.40
N LEU A 165 0.05 -9.30 -22.12
CA LEU A 165 -0.65 -8.59 -23.21
C LEU A 165 -0.07 -8.91 -24.60
N THR A 166 0.75 -9.96 -24.73
CA THR A 166 1.30 -10.41 -26.01
C THR A 166 0.19 -10.64 -27.04
N GLY A 167 0.38 -10.10 -28.25
CA GLY A 167 -0.60 -10.13 -29.34
C GLY A 167 -1.53 -8.91 -29.41
N TYR A 168 -1.54 -8.05 -28.39
CA TYR A 168 -2.33 -6.81 -28.36
C TYR A 168 -1.50 -5.55 -28.55
N GLU A 169 -0.23 -5.66 -28.94
CA GLU A 169 0.73 -4.56 -29.03
C GLU A 169 0.22 -3.40 -29.90
N LYS A 170 -0.45 -3.75 -31.00
CA LYS A 170 -0.96 -2.81 -32.00
C LYS A 170 -2.41 -2.39 -31.76
N SER A 171 -3.08 -2.97 -30.76
CA SER A 171 -4.44 -2.59 -30.39
C SER A 171 -4.47 -1.20 -29.78
N TYR A 172 -5.62 -0.55 -29.89
CA TYR A 172 -5.91 0.74 -29.26
C TYR A 172 -6.74 0.55 -27.99
N PRO A 173 -6.71 1.49 -27.02
CA PRO A 173 -7.39 1.32 -25.73
C PRO A 173 -8.89 0.98 -25.81
N ASP A 174 -9.60 1.51 -26.80
CA ASP A 174 -11.02 1.25 -27.06
C ASP A 174 -11.32 -0.19 -27.53
N GLN A 175 -10.30 -0.91 -27.99
CA GLN A 175 -10.38 -2.32 -28.39
C GLN A 175 -10.11 -3.29 -27.24
N LEU A 176 -9.85 -2.78 -26.02
CA LEU A 176 -9.42 -3.56 -24.87
C LEU A 176 -10.48 -3.56 -23.76
N SER A 177 -10.58 -4.67 -23.02
CA SER A 177 -11.36 -4.72 -21.79
C SER A 177 -10.76 -3.83 -20.69
N GLY A 178 -11.53 -3.47 -19.67
CA GLY A 178 -11.04 -2.62 -18.57
C GLY A 178 -9.82 -3.22 -17.85
N GLY A 179 -9.79 -4.54 -17.63
CA GLY A 179 -8.63 -5.22 -17.05
C GLY A 179 -7.39 -5.14 -17.94
N MET A 180 -7.55 -5.27 -19.26
CA MET A 180 -6.46 -5.10 -20.21
C MET A 180 -5.96 -3.66 -20.23
N GLN A 181 -6.85 -2.66 -20.22
CA GLN A 181 -6.46 -1.24 -20.14
C GLN A 181 -5.67 -0.95 -18.86
N GLN A 182 -6.06 -1.56 -17.72
CA GLN A 182 -5.31 -1.44 -16.47
C GLN A 182 -3.92 -2.06 -16.59
N ARG A 183 -3.79 -3.23 -17.22
CA ARG A 183 -2.49 -3.86 -17.50
C ARG A 183 -1.60 -3.01 -18.40
N VAL A 184 -2.17 -2.31 -19.40
CA VAL A 184 -1.42 -1.34 -20.20
C VAL A 184 -0.92 -0.18 -19.34
N GLY A 185 -1.75 0.33 -18.44
CA GLY A 185 -1.36 1.39 -17.49
C GLY A 185 -0.22 0.95 -16.57
N LEU A 186 -0.28 -0.27 -16.05
CA LEU A 186 0.77 -0.89 -15.24
C LEU A 186 2.05 -1.13 -16.05
N ALA A 187 1.93 -1.66 -17.27
CA ALA A 187 3.06 -1.86 -18.16
C ALA A 187 3.76 -0.54 -18.49
N ARG A 188 3.01 0.52 -18.79
CA ARG A 188 3.56 1.87 -18.98
C ARG A 188 4.31 2.35 -17.75
N ALA A 189 3.77 2.07 -16.56
CA ALA A 189 4.42 2.47 -15.32
C ALA A 189 5.75 1.73 -15.11
N LEU A 190 5.81 0.43 -15.40
CA LEU A 190 6.98 -0.44 -15.25
C LEU A 190 8.03 -0.28 -16.35
N ALA A 191 7.64 0.12 -17.57
CA ALA A 191 8.57 0.32 -18.69
C ALA A 191 9.65 1.35 -18.39
N GLY A 192 9.33 2.33 -17.55
CA GLY A 192 10.25 3.33 -17.05
C GLY A 192 11.28 2.82 -16.02
N ASP A 193 11.13 1.60 -15.51
CA ASP A 193 11.92 1.03 -14.41
C ASP A 193 12.05 1.98 -13.20
N PRO A 194 10.94 2.47 -12.63
CA PRO A 194 10.96 3.37 -11.49
C PRO A 194 11.42 2.65 -10.22
N ASP A 195 11.78 3.42 -9.19
CA ASP A 195 12.07 2.89 -7.85
C ASP A 195 10.79 2.80 -7.01
N VAL A 196 9.85 3.73 -7.22
CA VAL A 196 8.55 3.74 -6.54
C VAL A 196 7.39 3.83 -7.53
N LEU A 197 6.39 2.98 -7.33
CA LEU A 197 5.11 3.05 -8.02
C LEU A 197 4.01 3.54 -7.08
N PHE A 198 3.27 4.57 -7.51
CA PHE A 198 2.10 5.09 -6.82
C PHE A 198 0.83 4.61 -7.51
N PHE A 199 -0.10 4.04 -6.75
CA PHE A 199 -1.40 3.59 -7.25
C PHE A 199 -2.52 4.40 -6.57
N ASP A 200 -3.34 5.09 -7.35
CA ASP A 200 -4.48 5.88 -6.85
C ASP A 200 -5.79 5.17 -7.22
N GLU A 201 -6.29 4.31 -6.32
CA GLU A 201 -7.51 3.51 -6.48
C GLU A 201 -7.61 2.75 -7.83
N PRO A 202 -6.57 2.00 -8.23
CA PRO A 202 -6.41 1.48 -9.59
C PRO A 202 -7.46 0.44 -9.99
N PHE A 203 -8.19 -0.15 -9.04
CA PHE A 203 -9.17 -1.20 -9.33
C PHE A 203 -10.63 -0.80 -9.05
N SER A 204 -10.87 0.44 -8.64
CA SER A 204 -12.20 0.92 -8.29
C SER A 204 -13.18 0.90 -9.48
N ALA A 205 -12.68 1.06 -10.71
CA ALA A 205 -13.48 1.02 -11.94
C ALA A 205 -13.66 -0.39 -12.53
N LEU A 206 -13.11 -1.43 -11.88
CA LEU A 206 -13.15 -2.81 -12.39
C LEU A 206 -14.27 -3.61 -11.72
N ASP A 207 -14.88 -4.54 -12.47
CA ASP A 207 -15.80 -5.51 -11.91
C ASP A 207 -15.10 -6.46 -10.90
N PRO A 208 -15.85 -7.17 -10.04
CA PRO A 208 -15.25 -7.95 -8.96
C PRO A 208 -14.30 -9.08 -9.41
N LEU A 209 -14.56 -9.72 -10.54
CA LEU A 209 -13.73 -10.83 -11.03
C LEU A 209 -12.41 -10.28 -11.59
N ILE A 210 -12.49 -9.30 -12.48
CA ILE A 210 -11.32 -8.64 -13.06
C ILE A 210 -10.49 -7.98 -11.96
N ARG A 211 -11.14 -7.36 -10.96
CA ARG A 211 -10.46 -6.78 -9.80
C ARG A 211 -9.61 -7.82 -9.07
N ARG A 212 -10.17 -8.99 -8.77
CA ARG A 212 -9.45 -10.06 -8.07
C ARG A 212 -8.25 -10.57 -8.87
N ASP A 213 -8.41 -10.73 -10.18
CA ASP A 213 -7.34 -11.15 -11.07
C ASP A 213 -6.23 -10.10 -11.13
N MET A 214 -6.59 -8.82 -11.24
CA MET A 214 -5.64 -7.71 -11.26
C MET A 214 -4.89 -7.54 -9.95
N GLN A 215 -5.54 -7.72 -8.80
CA GLN A 215 -4.85 -7.75 -7.50
C GLN A 215 -3.81 -8.86 -7.44
N SER A 216 -4.18 -10.06 -7.89
CA SER A 216 -3.29 -11.23 -7.87
C SER A 216 -2.09 -11.00 -8.81
N GLU A 217 -2.32 -10.34 -9.94
CA GLU A 217 -1.28 -9.95 -10.88
C GLU A 217 -0.34 -8.90 -10.29
N VAL A 218 -0.85 -7.88 -9.59
CA VAL A 218 0.01 -6.89 -8.92
C VAL A 218 0.86 -7.54 -7.82
N ILE A 219 0.32 -8.49 -7.05
CA ILE A 219 1.09 -9.25 -6.05
C ILE A 219 2.21 -10.05 -6.73
N ARG A 220 1.89 -10.76 -7.83
CA ARG A 220 2.88 -11.53 -8.59
C ARG A 220 3.99 -10.62 -9.10
N LEU A 221 3.62 -9.51 -9.75
CA LEU A 221 4.56 -8.55 -10.30
C LEU A 221 5.42 -7.92 -9.21
N HIS A 222 4.84 -7.52 -8.09
CA HIS A 222 5.60 -6.96 -6.97
C HIS A 222 6.69 -7.92 -6.48
N ARG A 223 6.38 -9.22 -6.35
CA ARG A 223 7.37 -10.26 -5.99
C ARG A 223 8.46 -10.44 -7.05
N GLU A 224 8.13 -10.30 -8.33
CA GLU A 224 9.09 -10.46 -9.42
C GLU A 224 9.99 -9.22 -9.62
N VAL A 225 9.46 -8.01 -9.41
CA VAL A 225 10.20 -6.76 -9.67
C VAL A 225 10.85 -6.15 -8.42
N GLY A 226 10.36 -6.47 -7.22
CA GLY A 226 10.90 -6.01 -5.93
C GLY A 226 10.83 -4.48 -5.73
N LYS A 227 9.97 -3.77 -6.46
CA LYS A 227 9.85 -2.30 -6.39
C LYS A 227 8.95 -1.88 -5.24
N THR A 228 9.26 -0.75 -4.61
CA THR A 228 8.38 -0.14 -3.60
C THR A 228 7.06 0.31 -4.24
N MET A 229 5.95 0.01 -3.58
CA MET A 229 4.62 0.40 -4.05
C MET A 229 3.87 1.15 -2.95
N VAL A 230 3.36 2.34 -3.27
CA VAL A 230 2.43 3.09 -2.40
C VAL A 230 1.05 2.99 -3.03
N PHE A 231 0.14 2.28 -2.35
CA PHE A 231 -1.13 1.88 -2.92
C PHE A 231 -2.30 2.51 -2.17
N ILE A 232 -3.19 3.22 -2.86
CA ILE A 232 -4.40 3.78 -2.27
C ILE A 232 -5.60 2.90 -2.56
N THR A 233 -6.35 2.58 -1.52
CA THR A 233 -7.68 1.96 -1.64
C THR A 233 -8.64 2.46 -0.57
N HIS A 234 -9.93 2.22 -0.77
CA HIS A 234 -10.96 2.33 0.25
C HIS A 234 -11.48 0.95 0.70
N ASP A 235 -11.01 -0.14 0.09
CA ASP A 235 -11.41 -1.52 0.38
C ASP A 235 -10.42 -2.18 1.34
N LEU A 236 -10.92 -2.63 2.50
CA LEU A 236 -10.09 -3.29 3.52
C LEU A 236 -9.57 -4.64 3.05
N SER A 237 -10.38 -5.41 2.35
CA SER A 237 -9.98 -6.74 1.87
C SER A 237 -8.84 -6.62 0.86
N GLU A 238 -8.87 -5.56 0.06
CA GLU A 238 -7.76 -5.21 -0.83
C GLU A 238 -6.51 -4.81 -0.05
N ALA A 239 -6.65 -3.94 0.96
CA ALA A 239 -5.53 -3.52 1.79
C ALA A 239 -4.85 -4.69 2.50
N LEU A 240 -5.63 -5.59 3.11
CA LEU A 240 -5.13 -6.79 3.81
C LEU A 240 -4.49 -7.81 2.87
N LYS A 241 -4.94 -7.89 1.62
CA LYS A 241 -4.42 -8.83 0.63
C LYS A 241 -3.13 -8.35 -0.03
N LEU A 242 -3.00 -7.03 -0.22
CA LEU A 242 -1.89 -6.40 -0.92
C LEU A 242 -0.78 -5.95 0.03
N GLY A 243 -1.14 -5.25 1.11
CA GLY A 243 -0.19 -4.44 1.88
C GLY A 243 0.61 -5.24 2.90
N ASP A 244 1.91 -4.95 2.95
CA ASP A 244 2.75 -5.34 4.10
C ASP A 244 2.41 -4.47 5.31
N ARG A 245 2.24 -3.15 5.09
CA ARG A 245 1.75 -2.20 6.08
C ARG A 245 0.65 -1.34 5.52
N ILE A 246 -0.31 -1.02 6.38
CA ILE A 246 -1.52 -0.27 6.04
C ILE A 246 -1.59 0.95 6.97
N LEU A 247 -1.71 2.13 6.36
CA LEU A 247 -1.98 3.40 7.01
C LEU A 247 -3.45 3.75 6.83
N ILE A 248 -4.20 3.87 7.92
CA ILE A 248 -5.61 4.28 7.90
C ILE A 248 -5.69 5.79 8.12
N MET A 249 -6.40 6.50 7.22
CA MET A 249 -6.65 7.94 7.29
C MET A 249 -8.10 8.27 7.60
N ARG A 250 -8.31 9.27 8.45
CA ARG A 250 -9.60 9.94 8.71
C ARG A 250 -9.41 11.45 8.76
N ASP A 251 -10.25 12.18 8.06
CA ASP A 251 -10.25 13.66 8.05
C ASP A 251 -8.86 14.31 7.86
N GLY A 252 -8.05 13.74 6.96
CA GLY A 252 -6.72 14.22 6.62
C GLY A 252 -5.63 13.82 7.61
N GLN A 253 -5.95 13.09 8.67
CA GLN A 253 -5.03 12.64 9.71
C GLN A 253 -4.79 11.13 9.63
N VAL A 254 -3.63 10.70 10.14
CA VAL A 254 -3.34 9.28 10.36
C VAL A 254 -4.07 8.82 11.62
N VAL A 255 -4.79 7.70 11.53
CA VAL A 255 -5.43 7.06 12.69
C VAL A 255 -4.55 5.93 13.23
N GLN A 256 -4.09 5.04 12.34
CA GLN A 256 -3.23 3.92 12.70
C GLN A 256 -2.35 3.52 11.51
N VAL A 257 -1.13 3.05 11.80
CA VAL A 257 -0.24 2.41 10.83
C VAL A 257 0.22 1.09 11.44
N GLY A 258 0.09 0.00 10.70
CA GLY A 258 0.51 -1.31 11.16
C GLY A 258 0.40 -2.38 10.09
N THR A 259 0.81 -3.59 10.42
CA THR A 259 0.55 -4.78 9.60
C THR A 259 -0.94 -5.14 9.66
N GLY A 260 -1.42 -5.97 8.72
CA GLY A 260 -2.84 -6.35 8.68
C GLY A 260 -3.34 -6.99 9.99
N ASP A 261 -2.51 -7.82 10.62
CA ASP A 261 -2.82 -8.45 11.90
C ASP A 261 -2.78 -7.48 13.09
N GLU A 262 -1.97 -6.44 13.06
CA GLU A 262 -2.01 -5.35 14.06
C GLU A 262 -3.29 -4.54 13.98
N LEU A 263 -3.79 -4.26 12.76
CA LEU A 263 -5.06 -3.56 12.59
C LEU A 263 -6.25 -4.37 13.11
N VAL A 264 -6.25 -5.69 12.89
CA VAL A 264 -7.33 -6.59 13.31
C VAL A 264 -7.21 -6.96 14.80
N GLY A 265 -6.00 -7.26 15.27
CA GLY A 265 -5.73 -7.72 16.63
C GLY A 265 -5.71 -6.59 17.66
N ALA A 266 -5.25 -5.40 17.28
CA ALA A 266 -5.16 -4.23 18.16
C ALA A 266 -5.59 -2.94 17.43
N PRO A 267 -6.88 -2.77 17.11
CA PRO A 267 -7.40 -1.54 16.53
C PRO A 267 -7.20 -0.35 17.49
N ALA A 268 -6.71 0.77 16.99
CA ALA A 268 -6.33 1.94 17.79
C ALA A 268 -7.53 2.71 18.36
N ASP A 269 -8.65 2.76 17.64
CA ASP A 269 -9.89 3.39 18.07
C ASP A 269 -11.12 2.64 17.52
N ASP A 270 -12.32 3.09 17.90
CA ASP A 270 -13.58 2.50 17.44
C ASP A 270 -13.75 2.60 15.92
N TYR A 271 -13.15 3.60 15.27
CA TYR A 271 -13.21 3.74 13.83
C TYR A 271 -12.40 2.68 13.11
N VAL A 272 -11.20 2.34 13.60
CA VAL A 272 -10.46 1.19 13.07
C VAL A 272 -11.20 -0.12 13.37
N ARG A 273 -11.76 -0.26 14.58
CA ARG A 273 -12.54 -1.44 14.98
C ARG A 273 -13.72 -1.67 14.05
N ASP A 274 -14.41 -0.60 13.65
CA ASP A 274 -15.54 -0.66 12.72
C ASP A 274 -15.11 -1.12 11.32
N PHE A 275 -13.95 -0.68 10.83
CA PHE A 275 -13.43 -1.16 9.54
C PHE A 275 -13.14 -2.66 9.54
N VAL A 276 -12.51 -3.16 10.60
CA VAL A 276 -12.05 -4.56 10.66
C VAL A 276 -13.11 -5.53 11.16
N ARG A 277 -14.32 -5.04 11.50
CA ARG A 277 -15.38 -5.82 12.14
C ARG A 277 -15.75 -7.10 11.38
N ASP A 278 -15.89 -6.99 10.06
CA ASP A 278 -16.34 -8.11 9.21
C ASP A 278 -15.18 -8.95 8.64
N VAL A 279 -13.95 -8.71 9.12
CA VAL A 279 -12.78 -9.46 8.68
C VAL A 279 -12.74 -10.80 9.42
N PRO A 280 -12.69 -11.94 8.71
CA PRO A 280 -12.46 -13.23 9.34
C PRO A 280 -11.08 -13.23 10.03
N ARG A 281 -11.08 -13.20 11.37
CA ARG A 281 -9.85 -13.05 12.17
C ARG A 281 -8.84 -14.15 11.87
N SER A 282 -9.29 -15.38 11.63
CA SER A 282 -8.44 -16.52 11.26
C SER A 282 -7.65 -16.31 9.95
N HIS A 283 -8.12 -15.43 9.05
CA HIS A 283 -7.45 -15.14 7.78
C HIS A 283 -6.34 -14.10 7.91
N VAL A 284 -6.26 -13.39 9.03
CA VAL A 284 -5.35 -12.25 9.19
C VAL A 284 -4.49 -12.40 10.44
N LEU A 285 -5.07 -12.78 11.57
CA LEU A 285 -4.31 -12.99 12.79
C LEU A 285 -3.25 -14.07 12.58
N THR A 286 -2.10 -13.83 13.20
CA THR A 286 -0.94 -14.72 13.20
C THR A 286 -0.82 -15.42 14.55
N LEU A 287 0.02 -16.47 14.63
CA LEU A 287 0.18 -17.25 15.85
C LEU A 287 0.61 -16.41 17.07
N LYS A 288 1.35 -15.32 16.86
CA LYS A 288 1.74 -14.41 17.95
C LYS A 288 0.56 -13.78 18.70
N TRP A 289 -0.62 -13.70 18.09
CA TRP A 289 -1.83 -13.15 18.71
C TRP A 289 -2.60 -14.14 19.57
N ILE A 290 -2.40 -15.43 19.30
CA ILE A 290 -3.22 -16.50 19.90
C ILE A 290 -2.39 -17.43 20.79
N MET A 291 -1.06 -17.40 20.66
CA MET A 291 -0.18 -18.22 21.48
C MET A 291 -0.33 -17.88 22.96
N ARG A 292 -0.23 -18.92 23.79
CA ARG A 292 -0.18 -18.80 25.24
C ARG A 292 1.16 -19.28 25.78
N PRO A 293 1.52 -18.90 27.02
CA PRO A 293 2.64 -19.51 27.71
C PRO A 293 2.44 -21.04 27.84
N PRO A 294 3.52 -21.84 27.75
CA PRO A 294 3.45 -23.27 28.02
C PRO A 294 3.14 -23.53 29.50
N THR A 295 2.34 -24.56 29.76
CA THR A 295 1.99 -25.08 31.08
C THR A 295 2.79 -26.36 31.37
N PRO A 296 2.87 -26.82 32.63
CA PRO A 296 3.55 -28.08 32.96
C PRO A 296 2.99 -29.32 32.26
N ASP A 297 1.73 -29.27 31.81
CA ASP A 297 1.05 -30.37 31.11
C ASP A 297 1.34 -30.38 29.58
N ASP A 298 1.91 -29.31 29.04
CA ASP A 298 2.26 -29.23 27.63
C ASP A 298 3.57 -30.00 27.35
N ALA A 299 3.49 -31.05 26.54
CA ALA A 299 4.68 -31.70 26.01
C ALA A 299 5.29 -30.84 24.88
N LEU A 300 6.52 -30.36 25.10
CA LEU A 300 7.24 -29.46 24.19
C LEU A 300 8.04 -30.19 23.09
N ASP A 301 7.51 -31.30 22.60
CA ASP A 301 8.05 -32.11 21.51
C ASP A 301 7.18 -32.07 20.23
N GLY A 302 6.18 -31.17 20.21
CA GLY A 302 5.33 -30.90 19.05
C GLY A 302 6.03 -30.15 17.90
N PRO A 303 5.35 -29.99 16.75
CA PRO A 303 5.89 -29.28 15.59
C PRO A 303 6.12 -27.80 15.89
N GLU A 304 7.01 -27.18 15.11
CA GLU A 304 7.39 -25.78 15.26
C GLU A 304 6.82 -24.94 14.12
N LEU A 305 6.19 -23.82 14.47
CA LEU A 305 5.74 -22.80 13.53
C LEU A 305 6.26 -21.41 13.96
N GLY A 306 6.35 -20.50 12.99
CA GLY A 306 6.77 -19.13 13.26
C GLY A 306 5.64 -18.29 13.86
N PRO A 307 5.95 -17.25 14.65
CA PRO A 307 4.95 -16.34 15.21
C PRO A 307 4.13 -15.58 14.16
N ASP A 308 4.68 -15.38 12.96
CA ASP A 308 4.03 -14.65 11.87
C ASP A 308 3.24 -15.59 10.92
N THR A 309 3.15 -16.88 11.24
CA THR A 309 2.28 -17.81 10.50
C THR A 309 0.81 -17.43 10.72
N VAL A 310 0.04 -17.28 9.64
CA VAL A 310 -1.39 -16.94 9.71
C VAL A 310 -2.17 -18.12 10.30
N VAL A 311 -3.12 -17.84 11.20
CA VAL A 311 -3.93 -18.86 11.90
C VAL A 311 -4.51 -19.87 10.92
N ARG A 312 -5.12 -19.42 9.82
CA ARG A 312 -5.68 -20.28 8.77
C ARG A 312 -4.69 -21.29 8.20
N GLU A 313 -3.43 -20.91 8.05
CA GLU A 313 -2.37 -21.78 7.52
C GLU A 313 -1.94 -22.82 8.57
N ALA A 314 -1.98 -22.45 9.85
CA ALA A 314 -1.64 -23.31 10.97
C ALA A 314 -2.73 -24.34 11.33
N ILE A 315 -4.00 -24.11 10.95
CA ILE A 315 -5.15 -24.97 11.34
C ILE A 315 -4.85 -26.47 11.17
N ARG A 316 -4.34 -26.88 10.00
CA ARG A 316 -4.07 -28.31 9.73
C ARG A 316 -2.95 -28.87 10.59
N SER A 317 -1.92 -28.08 10.84
CA SER A 317 -0.76 -28.49 11.65
C SER A 317 -1.13 -28.58 13.13
N VAL A 318 -1.98 -27.68 13.63
CA VAL A 318 -2.43 -27.69 15.02
C VAL A 318 -3.41 -28.84 15.26
N LEU A 319 -4.53 -28.89 14.51
CA LEU A 319 -5.57 -29.90 14.72
C LEU A 319 -5.13 -31.34 14.39
N GLY A 320 -4.03 -31.49 13.64
CA GLY A 320 -3.44 -32.77 13.28
C GLY A 320 -2.33 -33.24 14.23
N ALA A 321 -1.93 -32.41 15.20
CA ALA A 321 -0.86 -32.74 16.14
C ALA A 321 -1.44 -33.30 17.44
N ASP A 322 -0.86 -34.38 17.95
CA ASP A 322 -1.21 -34.93 19.27
C ASP A 322 -0.72 -34.05 20.43
N ARG A 323 0.16 -33.08 20.13
CA ARG A 323 0.84 -32.19 21.08
C ARG A 323 0.71 -30.74 20.63
N PRO A 324 0.76 -29.77 21.55
CA PRO A 324 0.74 -28.35 21.21
C PRO A 324 1.83 -27.98 20.20
N VAL A 325 1.48 -27.13 19.24
CA VAL A 325 2.43 -26.53 18.30
C VAL A 325 3.26 -25.50 19.04
N LYS A 326 4.59 -25.59 18.92
CA LYS A 326 5.52 -24.60 19.47
C LYS A 326 5.63 -23.41 18.53
N VAL A 327 5.47 -22.21 19.07
CA VAL A 327 5.70 -20.96 18.34
C VAL A 327 7.12 -20.50 18.62
N VAL A 328 7.99 -20.57 17.61
CA VAL A 328 9.44 -20.37 17.76
C VAL A 328 9.93 -19.26 16.83
N ARG A 329 10.83 -18.41 17.32
CA ARG A 329 11.58 -17.44 16.51
C ARG A 329 13.05 -17.53 16.88
N ASP A 330 13.92 -17.67 15.88
CA ASP A 330 15.38 -17.72 16.07
C ASP A 330 15.86 -18.75 17.13
N GLY A 331 15.12 -19.87 17.25
CA GLY A 331 15.38 -20.93 18.23
C GLY A 331 14.82 -20.68 19.63
N GLU A 332 14.22 -19.51 19.89
CA GLU A 332 13.56 -19.18 21.14
C GLU A 332 12.07 -19.55 21.09
N LEU A 333 11.60 -20.28 22.12
CA LEU A 333 10.20 -20.60 22.30
C LEU A 333 9.44 -19.38 22.84
N LEU A 334 8.53 -18.85 22.03
CA LEU A 334 7.70 -17.70 22.39
C LEU A 334 6.39 -18.10 23.08
N GLY A 335 5.86 -19.28 22.74
CA GLY A 335 4.61 -19.79 23.28
C GLY A 335 4.17 -21.09 22.61
N VAL A 336 2.98 -21.56 22.95
CA VAL A 336 2.36 -22.74 22.35
C VAL A 336 0.95 -22.42 21.87
N VAL A 337 0.50 -23.17 20.86
CA VAL A 337 -0.85 -23.12 20.30
C VAL A 337 -1.40 -24.54 20.18
N ALA A 338 -2.57 -24.77 20.74
CA ALA A 338 -3.33 -26.01 20.66
C ALA A 338 -4.71 -25.73 20.06
N ASP A 339 -5.56 -26.77 20.04
CA ASP A 339 -6.89 -26.73 19.42
C ASP A 339 -7.76 -25.59 19.98
N GLU A 340 -7.69 -25.33 21.28
CA GLU A 340 -8.49 -24.30 21.97
C GLU A 340 -8.23 -22.91 21.40
N GLU A 341 -6.97 -22.53 21.21
CA GLU A 341 -6.62 -21.19 20.69
C GLU A 341 -7.03 -21.02 19.21
N ILE A 342 -6.92 -22.07 18.40
CA ILE A 342 -7.40 -22.05 17.01
C ILE A 342 -8.92 -21.94 16.96
N LEU A 343 -9.62 -22.75 17.76
CA LEU A 343 -11.08 -22.78 17.78
C LEU A 343 -11.66 -21.44 18.27
N GLY A 344 -11.06 -20.81 19.29
CA GLY A 344 -11.48 -19.50 19.78
C GLY A 344 -11.47 -18.42 18.68
N VAL A 345 -10.43 -18.37 17.85
CA VAL A 345 -10.38 -17.42 16.72
C VAL A 345 -11.36 -17.77 15.61
N VAL A 346 -11.56 -19.06 15.31
CA VAL A 346 -12.50 -19.50 14.27
C VAL A 346 -13.95 -19.23 14.70
N ALA A 347 -14.25 -19.39 15.98
CA ALA A 347 -15.56 -19.08 16.57
C ALA A 347 -15.82 -17.57 16.71
N GLY A 348 -14.78 -16.73 16.63
CA GLY A 348 -14.87 -15.28 16.76
C GLY A 348 -14.87 -14.77 18.21
N GLU A 349 -14.37 -15.58 19.14
CA GLU A 349 -14.36 -15.31 20.59
C GLU A 349 -13.07 -14.60 21.06
N ALA A 350 -12.04 -14.54 20.21
CA ALA A 350 -10.72 -13.97 20.49
C ALA A 350 -10.36 -12.83 19.54
#